data_AF-A0A5C6UDW2-F1
#
_entry.id   AF-A0A5C6UDW2-F1
#
_cell.length_a   1.000
_cell.length_b   1.000
_cell.length_c   1.000
_cell.angle_alpha   90.00
_cell.angle_beta   90.00
_cell.angle_gamma   90.00
#
_symmetry.space_group_name_H-M   'P 1'
#
loop_
_entity.id
_entity.type
_entity.pdbx_description
1 polymer ?
#
loop_
_entity_poly.entity_id
_entity_poly.type
_entity_poly.pdbx_seq_one_letter_code
_entity_poly.pdbx_strand_id
1 'polypeptide(L)'
;MGEIDRLVPSGIIEQWVYHLRRQRARAADAIWLIDQGFTIHDGKDGVPTFDATARVRAEHETVVAEVTALLRLYDGINLGQVDEAA
;
A
#
# COMPACT_ATOMS: atom_id res chain seq x y z
N MET A 1 2.12 -34.89 -5.38
CA MET A 1 1.51 -33.61 -4.99
C MET A 1 1.85 -32.64 -6.11
N GLY A 2 0.93 -32.49 -7.07
CA GLY A 2 1.19 -31.75 -8.30
C GLY A 2 1.49 -30.29 -7.98
N GLU A 3 2.50 -29.74 -8.65
CA GLU A 3 2.79 -28.31 -8.67
C GLU A 3 1.47 -27.59 -8.94
N ILE A 4 1.00 -26.80 -7.97
CA ILE A 4 -0.13 -25.89 -8.20
C ILE A 4 0.31 -25.06 -9.40
N ASP A 5 -0.38 -25.21 -10.53
CA ASP A 5 -0.10 -24.49 -11.76
C ASP A 5 -0.36 -23.00 -11.46
N ARG A 6 0.66 -22.32 -10.92
CA ARG A 6 0.54 -20.95 -10.47
C ARG A 6 0.47 -20.09 -11.72
N LEU A 7 -0.73 -19.58 -12.00
CA LEU A 7 -0.98 -18.60 -13.06
C LEU A 7 -0.04 -17.39 -12.99
N VAL A 8 0.52 -17.09 -11.81
CA VAL A 8 1.53 -16.05 -11.60
C VAL A 8 2.77 -16.68 -10.92
N PRO A 9 3.97 -16.56 -11.51
CA PRO A 9 5.21 -17.03 -10.89
C PRO A 9 5.44 -16.48 -9.48
N SER A 10 5.89 -17.31 -8.55
CA SER A 10 6.10 -16.92 -7.14
C SER A 10 7.02 -15.71 -6.98
N GLY A 11 8.09 -15.63 -7.78
CA GLY A 11 9.01 -14.48 -7.75
C GLY A 11 8.33 -13.15 -8.09
N ILE A 12 7.30 -13.16 -8.95
CA ILE A 12 6.52 -11.94 -9.25
C ILE A 12 5.68 -11.56 -8.03
N ILE A 13 5.03 -12.53 -7.39
CA ILE A 13 4.21 -12.27 -6.20
C ILE A 13 5.06 -11.68 -5.06
N GLU A 14 6.24 -12.23 -4.83
CA GLU A 14 7.18 -11.72 -3.83
C GLU A 14 7.62 -10.27 -4.11
N GLN A 15 7.91 -9.94 -5.37
CA GLN A 15 8.22 -8.57 -5.78
C GLN A 15 7.05 -7.62 -5.55
N TRP A 16 5.83 -8.04 -5.90
CA TRP A 16 4.61 -7.26 -5.65
C TRP A 16 4.41 -6.99 -4.15
N VAL A 17 4.56 -7.99 -3.30
CA VAL A 17 4.44 -7.84 -1.84
C VAL A 17 5.51 -6.89 -1.29
N TYR A 18 6.74 -6.97 -1.78
CA TYR A 18 7.79 -6.02 -1.44
C TYR A 18 7.39 -4.57 -1.80
N HIS A 19 6.89 -4.35 -3.02
CA HIS A 19 6.45 -3.03 -3.46
C HIS A 19 5.26 -2.50 -2.65
N LEU A 20 4.28 -3.35 -2.33
CA LEU A 20 3.15 -3.01 -1.47
C LEU A 20 3.62 -2.57 -0.08
N ARG A 21 4.50 -3.34 0.58
CA ARG A 21 5.07 -2.97 1.89
C ARG A 21 5.75 -1.60 1.84
N ARG A 22 6.50 -1.33 0.77
CA ARG A 22 7.18 -0.04 0.56
C ARG A 22 6.20 1.11 0.32
N GLN A 23 5.14 0.89 -0.45
CA GLN A 23 4.09 1.89 -0.68
C GLN A 23 3.37 2.25 0.63
N ARG A 24 3.00 1.25 1.43
CA ARG A 24 2.39 1.48 2.75
C ARG A 24 3.28 2.29 3.67
N ALA A 25 4.58 1.95 3.74
CA ALA A 25 5.53 2.68 4.58
C ALA A 25 5.63 4.16 4.15
N ARG A 26 5.78 4.42 2.85
CA ARG A 26 5.84 5.79 2.31
C ARG A 26 4.56 6.59 2.54
N ALA A 27 3.40 5.96 2.42
CA ALA A 27 2.12 6.61 2.70
C ALA A 27 2.00 6.97 4.19
N ALA A 28 2.42 6.07 5.08
CA ALA A 28 2.45 6.34 6.52
C ALA A 28 3.43 7.49 6.87
N ASP A 29 4.62 7.50 6.26
CA ASP A 29 5.60 8.58 6.45
C ASP A 29 5.04 9.93 5.96
N ALA A 30 4.33 9.95 4.83
CA ALA A 30 3.69 11.15 4.31
C ALA A 30 2.59 11.68 5.24
N ILE A 31 1.75 10.79 5.78
CA ILE A 31 0.74 11.16 6.80
C ILE A 31 1.43 11.74 8.03
N TRP A 32 2.50 11.10 8.50
CA TRP A 32 3.26 11.59 9.65
C TRP A 32 3.80 13.01 9.41
N LEU A 33 4.37 13.28 8.22
CA LEU A 33 4.82 14.63 7.85
C LEU A 33 3.66 15.64 7.88
N ILE A 34 2.50 15.28 7.34
CA ILE A 34 1.32 16.14 7.37
C ILE A 34 0.90 16.43 8.82
N ASP A 35 0.90 15.42 9.68
CA ASP A 35 0.58 15.58 11.10
C ASP A 35 1.62 16.44 11.85
N GLN A 36 2.86 16.56 11.35
CA GLN A 36 3.87 17.51 11.85
C GLN A 36 3.69 18.94 11.29
N GLY A 37 2.66 19.20 10.48
CA GLY A 37 2.35 20.53 9.95
C GLY A 37 2.91 20.81 8.56
N PHE A 38 3.45 19.81 7.86
CA PHE A 38 3.83 19.98 6.45
C PHE A 38 2.58 20.03 5.57
N THR A 39 2.54 20.97 4.62
CA THR A 39 1.46 21.08 3.64
C THR A 39 1.90 20.57 2.28
N ILE A 40 0.94 20.05 1.52
CA ILE A 40 1.12 19.60 0.15
C ILE A 40 0.29 20.51 -0.73
N HIS A 41 0.96 21.15 -1.69
CA HIS A 41 0.31 21.97 -2.67
C HIS A 41 0.41 21.30 -4.03
N ASP A 42 -0.69 21.27 -4.76
CA ASP A 42 -0.63 20.99 -6.19
C ASP A 42 0.25 22.06 -6.85
N GLY A 43 1.04 21.68 -7.84
CA GLY A 43 1.93 22.62 -8.49
C GLY A 43 2.25 22.23 -9.91
N LYS A 44 2.57 23.24 -10.71
CA LYS A 44 3.11 23.09 -12.06
C LYS A 44 4.34 23.97 -12.18
N ASP A 45 5.42 23.44 -12.76
CA ASP A 45 6.68 24.17 -12.98
C ASP A 45 7.25 24.82 -11.71
N GLY A 46 7.06 24.17 -10.55
CA GLY A 46 7.55 24.65 -9.24
C GLY A 46 6.69 25.72 -8.58
N VAL A 47 5.54 26.09 -9.15
CA VAL A 47 4.61 27.07 -8.58
C VAL A 47 3.46 26.34 -7.87
N PRO A 48 3.27 26.52 -6.55
CA PRO A 48 2.10 26.04 -5.83
C PRO A 48 0.80 26.69 -6.36
N THR A 49 -0.25 25.91 -6.57
CA THR A 49 -1.55 26.37 -7.07
C THR A 49 -2.64 26.27 -6.02
N PHE A 50 -2.93 25.07 -5.51
CA PHE A 50 -3.99 24.80 -4.54
C PHE A 50 -3.46 23.96 -3.38
N ASP A 51 -3.93 24.23 -2.16
CA ASP A 51 -3.64 23.37 -1.01
C ASP A 51 -4.36 22.03 -1.17
N ALA A 52 -3.57 21.00 -1.43
CA ALA A 52 -4.03 19.63 -1.65
C ALA A 52 -3.85 18.75 -0.40
N THR A 53 -3.41 19.31 0.73
CA THR A 53 -2.99 18.55 1.91
C THR A 53 -4.07 17.59 2.38
N ALA A 54 -5.32 18.06 2.51
CA ALA A 54 -6.43 17.22 2.98
C ALA A 54 -6.76 16.07 2.00
N ARG A 55 -6.73 16.36 0.69
CA ARG A 55 -6.98 15.36 -0.36
C ARG A 55 -5.88 14.29 -0.34
N VAL A 56 -4.62 14.71 -0.35
CA VAL A 56 -3.47 13.80 -0.39
C VAL A 56 -3.37 12.99 0.90
N ARG A 57 -3.74 13.56 2.05
CA ARG A 57 -3.87 12.81 3.30
C ARG A 57 -4.88 11.67 3.17
N ALA A 58 -6.08 11.95 2.67
CA ALA A 58 -7.12 10.94 2.48
C ALA A 58 -6.70 9.84 1.47
N GLU A 59 -5.99 10.22 0.41
CA GLU A 59 -5.41 9.27 -0.54
C GLU A 59 -4.38 8.35 0.14
N HIS A 60 -3.48 8.89 0.96
CA HIS A 60 -2.51 8.09 1.71
C HIS A 60 -3.16 7.19 2.77
N GLU A 61 -4.18 7.67 3.47
CA GLU A 61 -4.96 6.86 4.42
C GLU A 61 -5.61 5.66 3.71
N THR A 62 -6.16 5.90 2.52
CA THR A 62 -6.74 4.85 1.66
C THR A 62 -5.67 3.84 1.26
N VAL A 63 -4.50 4.30 0.80
CA VAL A 63 -3.37 3.42 0.45
C VAL A 63 -2.95 2.56 1.65
N VAL A 64 -2.84 3.14 2.84
CA VAL A 64 -2.47 2.38 4.04
C VAL A 64 -3.51 1.30 4.35
N ALA A 65 -4.80 1.64 4.28
CA ALA A 65 -5.89 0.71 4.56
C ALA A 65 -5.93 -0.45 3.55
N GLU A 66 -5.98 -0.15 2.25
CA GLU A 66 -6.10 -1.14 1.18
C GLU A 66 -4.87 -2.04 1.10
N VAL A 67 -3.67 -1.47 1.16
CA VAL A 67 -2.44 -2.26 1.12
C VAL A 67 -2.31 -3.15 2.35
N THR A 68 -2.76 -2.70 3.52
CA THR A 68 -2.80 -3.55 4.72
C THR A 68 -3.75 -4.73 4.54
N ALA A 69 -4.93 -4.52 3.93
CA ALA A 69 -5.85 -5.61 3.62
C ALA A 69 -5.25 -6.62 2.63
N LEU A 70 -4.59 -6.14 1.57
CA LEU A 70 -3.91 -7.01 0.59
C LEU A 70 -2.78 -7.83 1.22
N LEU A 71 -1.96 -7.22 2.07
CA LEU A 71 -0.88 -7.92 2.76
C LEU A 71 -1.42 -9.00 3.71
N ARG A 72 -2.52 -8.72 4.44
CA ARG A 72 -3.17 -9.72 5.28
C ARG A 72 -3.71 -10.90 4.46
N LEU A 73 -4.30 -10.63 3.30
CA LEU A 73 -4.76 -11.68 2.39
C LEU A 73 -3.58 -12.55 1.92
N TYR A 74 -2.48 -11.91 1.49
CA TYR A 74 -1.27 -12.63 1.10
C TYR A 74 -0.70 -13.47 2.25
N ASP A 75 -0.56 -12.89 3.44
CA ASP A 75 -0.02 -13.60 4.61
C ASP A 75 -0.95 -14.78 4.97
N GLY A 76 -2.27 -14.59 4.95
CA GLY A 76 -3.24 -15.66 5.21
C GLY A 76 -3.13 -16.83 4.22
N ILE A 77 -3.02 -16.53 2.92
CA ILE A 77 -2.87 -17.56 1.88
C ILE A 77 -1.55 -18.32 2.05
N ASN A 78 -0.44 -17.62 2.32
CA ASN A 78 0.88 -18.28 2.43
C ASN A 78 1.10 -19.01 3.75
N LEU A 79 0.48 -18.55 4.84
CA LEU A 79 0.58 -19.19 6.15
C LEU A 79 -0.46 -20.31 6.34
N GLY A 80 -1.31 -20.58 5.34
CA GLY A 80 -2.35 -21.61 5.39
C GLY A 80 -3.48 -21.29 6.37
N GLN A 81 -3.67 -20.03 6.73
CA GLN A 81 -4.65 -19.58 7.73
C GLN A 81 -6.04 -19.29 7.13
N VAL A 82 -6.21 -19.46 5.83
CA VAL A 82 -7.47 -19.19 5.12
C VAL A 82 -8.40 -20.43 5.09
N ASP A 83 -7.87 -21.62 5.41
CA ASP A 83 -8.60 -22.90 5.26
C ASP A 83 -9.28 -23.45 6.55
N GLU A 84 -9.13 -22.82 7.72
CA GLU A 84 -9.78 -23.32 8.95
C GLU A 84 -11.26 -22.89 9.12
N ALA A 85 -11.85 -22.23 8.12
CA ALA A 85 -13.24 -21.74 8.17
C ALA A 85 -14.18 -22.39 7.13
N ALA A 86 -13.96 -23.66 6.79
CA ALA A 86 -14.88 -24.47 5.98
C ALA A 86 -15.38 -25.71 6.73
#